data_AF-A0A257ZSI5-F1
#
_entry.id   AF-A0A257ZSI5-F1
#
_cell.length_a   1.000
_cell.length_b   1.000
_cell.length_c   1.000
_cell.angle_alpha   90.00
_cell.angle_beta   90.00
_cell.angle_gamma   90.00
#
_symmetry.space_group_name_H-M   'P 1'
#
loop_
_entity.id
_entity.type
_entity.pdbx_description
1 polymer ?
#
loop_
_entity_poly.entity_id
_entity_poly.type
_entity_poly.pdbx_seq_one_letter_code
_entity_poly.pdbx_strand_id
1 'polypeptide(L)' 'MAQTPPSNPGSKPARTLKLVALGDSLTAGYNLPASAAFPPALELALRAKGHAVEIVNAGVSGDTVQGGLERL' A
#
# COMPACT_ATOMS: atom_id res chain seq x y z
N MET A 1 -13.95 20.11 41.90
CA MET A 1 -12.94 19.09 41.55
C MET A 1 -13.46 18.32 40.34
N ALA A 2 -13.11 18.75 39.13
CA ALA A 2 -13.14 17.94 37.91
C ALA A 2 -12.37 18.76 36.87
N GLN A 3 -11.13 18.38 36.60
CA GLN A 3 -10.28 19.02 35.60
C GLN A 3 -10.74 18.54 34.22
N THR A 4 -11.07 19.46 33.33
CA THR A 4 -11.28 19.19 31.91
C THR A 4 -9.93 18.80 31.29
N PRO A 5 -9.82 17.68 30.55
CA PRO A 5 -8.57 17.35 29.85
C PRO A 5 -8.29 18.39 28.76
N PRO A 6 -7.02 18.78 28.54
CA PRO A 6 -6.67 19.67 27.44
C PRO A 6 -6.86 18.94 26.09
N SER A 7 -7.70 19.50 25.22
CA SER A 7 -7.81 19.10 23.82
C SER A 7 -6.53 19.52 23.09
N ASN A 8 -5.69 18.54 22.75
CA ASN A 8 -4.41 18.75 22.06
C ASN A 8 -4.64 19.06 20.56
N PRO A 9 -4.35 20.28 20.06
CA PRO A 9 -4.62 20.65 18.66
C PRO A 9 -3.54 20.17 17.67
N GLY A 10 -2.94 18.99 17.91
CA GLY A 10 -1.75 18.50 17.18
C GLY A 10 -1.93 17.26 16.30
N SER A 11 -3.07 16.56 16.37
CA SER A 11 -3.26 15.32 15.61
C SER A 11 -3.69 15.61 14.17
N LYS A 12 -2.73 15.99 13.32
CA LYS A 12 -2.91 15.89 11.86
C LYS A 12 -3.38 14.45 11.61
N PRO A 13 -4.55 14.21 10.98
CA PRO A 13 -5.01 12.84 10.74
C PRO A 13 -3.88 12.11 10.03
N ALA A 14 -3.48 10.95 10.57
CA ALA A 14 -2.41 10.16 10.00
C ALA A 14 -2.73 9.93 8.52
N ARG A 15 -2.03 10.63 7.64
CA ARG A 15 -2.33 10.62 6.22
C ARG A 15 -2.02 9.22 5.71
N THR A 16 -3.03 8.51 5.20
CA THR A 16 -2.82 7.23 4.51
C THR A 16 -1.86 7.45 3.36
N LEU A 17 -0.75 6.71 3.35
CA LEU A 17 0.22 6.71 2.27
C LEU A 17 -0.32 5.84 1.14
N LYS A 18 -0.49 6.42 -0.04
CA LYS A 18 -0.83 5.66 -1.25
C LYS A 18 0.45 5.22 -1.93
N LEU A 19 0.60 3.92 -2.11
CA LEU A 19 1.74 3.29 -2.76
C LEU A 19 1.27 2.59 -4.03
N VAL A 20 2.13 2.56 -5.06
CA VAL A 20 1.89 1.78 -6.27
C VAL A 20 2.97 0.71 -6.35
N ALA A 21 2.55 -0.54 -6.47
CA ALA A 21 3.45 -1.65 -6.73
C ALA A 21 3.51 -1.88 -8.25
N LEU A 22 4.54 -1.32 -8.88
CA LEU A 22 4.81 -1.46 -10.31
C LEU A 22 5.72 -2.66 -10.57
N GLY A 23 5.36 -3.53 -11.51
CA GLY A 23 6.24 -4.63 -11.91
C GLY A 23 5.60 -5.64 -12.85
N ASP A 24 6.14 -6.84 -12.84
CA ASP A 24 5.77 -7.95 -13.72
C ASP A 24 4.82 -8.95 -13.01
N SER A 25 4.93 -10.24 -13.38
CA SER A 25 4.18 -11.37 -12.81
C SER A 25 4.36 -11.57 -11.31
N LEU A 26 5.55 -11.26 -10.76
CA LEU A 26 5.82 -11.41 -9.33
C LEU A 26 5.01 -10.40 -8.51
N THR A 27 4.91 -9.17 -9.01
CA THR A 27 4.08 -8.12 -8.40
C THR A 27 2.59 -8.40 -8.65
N ALA A 28 2.24 -8.88 -9.84
CA ALA A 28 0.86 -9.22 -10.20
C ALA A 28 0.27 -10.35 -9.34
N GLY A 29 1.10 -11.27 -8.85
CA GLY A 29 0.66 -12.48 -8.17
C GLY A 29 0.25 -13.58 -9.15
N TYR A 30 1.10 -13.85 -10.15
CA TYR A 30 0.83 -14.88 -11.15
C TYR A 30 0.52 -16.24 -10.50
N ASN A 31 -0.60 -16.84 -10.91
CA ASN A 31 -1.12 -18.10 -10.39
C ASN A 31 -1.52 -18.07 -8.89
N LEU A 32 -1.74 -16.88 -8.33
CA LEU A 32 -2.23 -16.68 -6.96
C LEU A 32 -3.61 -16.02 -6.98
N PRO A 33 -4.45 -16.24 -5.94
CA PRO A 33 -5.61 -15.40 -5.73
C PRO A 33 -5.16 -13.96 -5.45
N ALA A 34 -5.97 -12.98 -5.85
CA ALA A 34 -5.61 -11.56 -5.74
C ALA A 34 -5.21 -11.15 -4.32
N SER A 35 -5.85 -11.71 -3.29
CA SER A 35 -5.54 -11.46 -1.87
C SER A 35 -4.19 -12.01 -1.41
N ALA A 36 -3.61 -12.97 -2.14
CA ALA A 36 -2.30 -13.57 -1.84
C ALA A 36 -1.17 -13.00 -2.71
N ALA A 37 -1.47 -12.04 -3.59
CA ALA A 37 -0.44 -11.33 -4.35
C ALA A 37 0.48 -10.52 -3.40
N PHE A 38 1.65 -10.14 -3.91
CA PHE A 38 2.63 -9.37 -3.14
C PHE A 38 2.08 -8.05 -2.57
N PRO A 39 1.34 -7.20 -3.32
CA PRO A 39 0.93 -5.89 -2.81
C PRO A 39 -0.06 -5.96 -1.62
N PRO A 40 -1.10 -6.81 -1.63
CA PRO A 40 -1.95 -7.01 -0.46
C PRO A 40 -1.21 -7.58 0.77
N ALA A 41 -0.26 -8.50 0.54
CA ALA A 41 0.58 -9.03 1.62
C ALA A 41 1.47 -7.93 2.23
N LEU A 42 2.04 -7.06 1.40
CA LEU A 42 2.84 -5.91 1.84
C LEU A 42 1.99 -4.88 2.59
N GLU A 43 0.78 -4.60 2.10
CA GLU A 43 -0.16 -3.69 2.78
C GLU A 43 -0.47 -4.18 4.20
N LEU A 44 -0.80 -5.47 4.35
CA LEU A 44 -1.05 -6.08 5.65
C LEU A 44 0.17 -5.96 6.57
N ALA A 45 1.37 -6.27 6.05
CA ALA A 45 2.62 -6.20 6.82
C ALA A 45 2.96 -4.78 7.27
N LEU A 46 2.72 -3.77 6.43
CA LEU A 46 2.96 -2.36 6.78
C LEU A 46 1.94 -1.82 7.78
N ARG A 47 0.67 -2.21 7.63
CA ARG A 47 -0.39 -1.88 8.61
C ARG A 47 -0.11 -2.49 9.97
N ALA A 48 0.35 -3.74 10.01
CA ALA A 48 0.78 -4.38 11.26
C ALA A 48 1.95 -3.65 11.95
N LYS A 49 2.76 -2.91 11.19
CA LYS A 49 3.86 -2.06 11.70
C LYS A 49 3.40 -0.64 12.07
N GLY A 50 2.10 -0.34 12.01
CA GLY A 50 1.54 0.97 12.36
C GLY A 50 1.58 1.99 11.22
N HIS A 51 1.88 1.58 9.99
CA HIS A 51 1.80 2.47 8.83
C HIS A 51 0.40 2.43 8.22
N ALA A 52 -0.28 3.58 8.18
CA ALA A 52 -1.50 3.73 7.41
C ALA A 52 -1.15 3.76 5.92
N VAL A 53 -1.29 2.63 5.23
CA VAL A 53 -0.98 2.52 3.79
C VAL A 53 -2.13 1.90 2.98
N GLU A 54 -2.21 2.31 1.72
CA GLU A 54 -3.06 1.77 0.67
C GLU A 54 -2.16 1.47 -0.53
N ILE A 55 -2.12 0.21 -0.98
CA ILE A 55 -1.23 -0.22 -2.06
C ILE A 55 -2.05 -0.63 -3.28
N VAL A 56 -1.83 0.07 -4.39
CA VAL A 56 -2.41 -0.26 -5.70
C VAL A 56 -1.49 -1.24 -6.41
N ASN A 57 -2.02 -2.39 -6.81
CA ASN A 57 -1.30 -3.35 -7.63
C ASN A 57 -1.29 -2.88 -9.10
N ALA A 58 -0.11 -2.54 -9.62
CA ALA A 58 0.13 -2.21 -11.01
C ALA A 58 1.13 -3.21 -11.64
N GLY A 59 1.13 -4.45 -11.16
CA GLY A 59 1.88 -5.55 -11.74
C GLY A 59 1.15 -6.16 -12.94
N VAL A 60 1.87 -6.42 -14.03
CA VAL A 60 1.31 -7.06 -15.24
C VAL A 60 2.15 -8.29 -15.57
N SER A 61 1.53 -9.47 -15.64
CA SER A 61 2.26 -10.70 -15.95
C SER A 61 2.83 -10.65 -17.38
N GLY A 62 4.13 -10.90 -17.51
CA GLY A 62 4.84 -10.82 -18.79
C GLY A 62 5.33 -9.42 -19.18
N ASP A 63 5.12 -8.42 -18.32
CA ASP A 63 5.61 -7.06 -18.55
C ASP A 63 7.14 -7.01 -18.50
N THR A 64 7.72 -6.06 -19.24
CA THR A 64 9.16 -5.79 -19.26
C THR A 64 9.41 -4.34 -18.82
N VAL A 65 10.67 -3.92 -18.75
CA VAL A 65 10.99 -2.52 -18.42
C VAL A 65 10.35 -1.55 -19.43
N GLN A 66 10.34 -1.90 -20.71
CA GLN A 66 9.72 -1.10 -21.77
C GLN A 66 8.21 -1.01 -21.59
N GLY A 67 7.51 -2.14 -21.41
CA GLY A 67 6.06 -2.14 -21.18
C GLY A 67 5.66 -1.42 -19.89
N GLY A 68 6.52 -1.49 -18.87
CA GLY A 68 6.40 -0.70 -17.65
C GLY A 68 6.52 0.82 -17.87
N LEU A 69 7.43 1.25 -18.75
CA LEU A 69 7.61 2.67 -19.07
C LEU A 69 6.45 3.24 -19.90
N GLU A 70 5.86 2.46 -20.80
CA GLU A 70 4.76 2.89 -21.68
C GLU A 70 3.47 3.27 -20.92
N ARG A 71 3.37 2.90 -19.64
CA ARG A 71 2.19 3.08 -18.78
C ARG A 71 2.43 3.99 -17.57
N LEU A 72 3.54 4.73 -17.56
CA LEU A 72 3.91 5.74 -16.56
C LEU A 72 3.78 7.15 -17.11
#